data_AF-A0A2N9EJU9-F1
#
_entry.id   AF-A0A2N9EJU9-F1
#
_cell.length_a   1.000
_cell.length_b   1.000
_cell.length_c   1.000
_cell.angle_alpha   90.00
_cell.angle_beta   90.00
_cell.angle_gamma   90.00
#
_symmetry.space_group_name_H-M   'P 1'
#
loop_
_entity.id
_entity.type
_entity.pdbx_description
1 polymer ?
#
loop_
_entity_poly.entity_id
_entity_poly.type
_entity_poly.pdbx_seq_one_letter_code
_entity_poly.pdbx_strand_id
1 'polypeptide(L)'
;MLFRKQSTANPPWTEKEKLSKNKETKSLFTSTYSQNMLRYNVLVFVFLLAWFLVVLLWLPTSKTKPHTHTQVINNTKSSLALALAPSCNLGNVSVYVYSLPPEFNLGLLNDCHHLNIYTDMCPHVANHGLGQPLASTSWFASHQFIAEMIFHARVENHPCRTYDPNRANLFYVPFYGGLYASSKFRESDLKARDALAVRLADYMIEQPTWRKQNGRDHFLVLGRTAWDFMRKSLSGPDFGANVLLNLPPVLNMSVLTVERHPWMAATSNQHAIPYPSYFHPFSNSELVTWQKQVKQAKRPYLWSFIGGPRKGLEKAAIRDKIIFQCENSKKCKLLKCGDGGSSSKNCHNPSEVLSVMIESEFCLQAPGDSFTRRSTFDAFLAGCIPVFFSPHTAYTQYAWYLPQNPKTYSVYIDEKGNGSQRIEKELLKIHRETVMKRMRERVIDMIPTLTYAHPNATHLGFKDAVDVALLALSNQQI
;
A
#
# COMPACT_ATOMS: atom_id res chain seq x y z
N MET A 1 -53.71 36.09 -3.53
CA MET A 1 -54.90 36.78 -4.09
C MET A 1 -54.43 37.85 -5.06
N LEU A 2 -54.94 37.78 -6.30
CA LEU A 2 -55.16 38.85 -7.31
C LEU A 2 -53.91 39.53 -7.96
N PHE A 3 -53.51 39.26 -9.23
CA PHE A 3 -54.03 39.70 -10.56
C PHE A 3 -53.91 41.23 -10.79
N ARG A 4 -53.57 41.86 -11.94
CA ARG A 4 -53.30 41.53 -13.38
C ARG A 4 -53.08 42.86 -14.15
N LYS A 5 -52.27 42.92 -15.24
CA LYS A 5 -52.69 43.38 -16.60
C LYS A 5 -51.59 43.31 -17.70
N GLN A 6 -52.09 42.98 -18.90
CA GLN A 6 -51.50 42.70 -20.22
C GLN A 6 -51.44 43.97 -21.12
N SER A 7 -50.39 44.20 -21.92
CA SER A 7 -50.18 43.93 -23.38
C SER A 7 -50.91 44.84 -24.41
N THR A 8 -50.18 45.34 -25.42
CA THR A 8 -50.64 45.55 -26.82
C THR A 8 -49.46 45.57 -27.83
N ALA A 9 -49.76 45.28 -29.11
CA ALA A 9 -48.90 44.75 -30.16
C ALA A 9 -48.58 45.73 -31.33
N ASN A 10 -47.63 45.33 -32.20
CA ASN A 10 -47.17 45.99 -33.46
C ASN A 10 -48.20 45.92 -34.63
N PRO A 11 -48.02 46.69 -35.73
CA PRO A 11 -47.65 46.11 -37.07
C PRO A 11 -46.91 47.11 -38.06
N PRO A 12 -46.82 46.92 -39.41
CA PRO A 12 -46.00 45.95 -40.22
C PRO A 12 -45.23 46.50 -41.49
N TRP A 13 -44.40 45.64 -42.15
CA TRP A 13 -43.78 45.67 -43.53
C TRP A 13 -42.46 46.46 -43.76
N THR A 14 -41.46 46.07 -44.60
CA THR A 14 -41.37 45.19 -45.80
C THR A 14 -39.92 44.68 -46.02
N GLU A 15 -39.74 43.39 -46.35
CA GLU A 15 -38.47 42.76 -46.71
C GLU A 15 -38.62 42.10 -48.10
N LYS A 16 -38.05 42.70 -49.16
CA LYS A 16 -37.95 42.07 -50.49
C LYS A 16 -37.03 42.86 -51.45
N GLU A 17 -35.74 42.99 -51.12
CA GLU A 17 -34.76 43.43 -52.15
C GLU A 17 -33.29 43.06 -51.90
N LYS A 18 -32.93 42.44 -50.77
CA LYS A 18 -31.52 42.12 -50.45
C LYS A 18 -31.08 40.67 -50.71
N LEU A 19 -31.92 39.81 -51.30
CA LEU A 19 -31.63 38.37 -51.37
C LEU A 19 -30.93 37.88 -52.66
N SER A 20 -30.75 38.69 -53.70
CA SER A 20 -30.09 38.20 -54.93
C SER A 20 -28.57 38.44 -54.98
N LYS A 21 -28.05 39.52 -54.37
CA LYS A 21 -26.60 39.86 -54.43
C LYS A 21 -25.70 39.05 -53.49
N ASN A 22 -26.25 38.28 -52.54
CA ASN A 22 -25.47 37.57 -51.52
C ASN A 22 -25.18 36.10 -51.84
N LYS A 23 -25.76 35.56 -52.94
CA LYS A 23 -25.59 34.15 -53.34
C LYS A 23 -24.38 33.93 -54.25
N GLU A 24 -24.05 34.88 -55.14
CA GLU A 24 -22.89 34.74 -56.04
C GLU A 24 -21.55 34.89 -55.31
N THR A 25 -21.45 35.81 -54.33
CA THR A 25 -20.20 36.05 -53.59
C THR A 25 -19.84 34.91 -52.63
N LYS A 26 -20.82 34.16 -52.11
CA LYS A 26 -20.58 32.97 -51.25
C LYS A 26 -20.10 31.74 -52.04
N SER A 27 -20.50 31.62 -53.30
CA SER A 27 -20.10 30.52 -54.18
C SER A 27 -18.61 30.59 -54.56
N LEU A 28 -18.11 31.78 -54.89
CA LEU A 28 -16.70 31.96 -55.28
C LEU A 28 -15.72 31.76 -54.10
N PHE A 29 -16.12 32.13 -52.88
CA PHE A 29 -15.28 32.05 -51.69
C PHE A 29 -15.14 30.61 -51.14
N THR A 30 -16.19 29.79 -51.30
CA THR A 30 -16.19 28.38 -50.85
C THR A 30 -15.40 27.45 -51.79
N SER A 31 -15.41 27.73 -53.09
CA SER A 31 -14.62 26.99 -54.09
C SER A 31 -13.10 27.17 -53.87
N THR A 32 -12.65 28.41 -53.67
CA THR A 32 -11.22 28.74 -53.52
C THR A 32 -10.62 28.22 -52.19
N TYR A 33 -11.40 28.22 -51.11
CA TYR A 33 -10.97 27.68 -49.81
C TYR A 33 -10.85 26.15 -49.80
N SER A 34 -11.77 25.45 -50.46
CA SER A 34 -11.75 23.99 -50.61
C SER A 34 -10.53 23.49 -51.40
N GLN A 35 -10.18 24.17 -52.50
CA GLN A 35 -9.02 23.80 -53.31
C GLN A 35 -7.68 23.98 -52.56
N ASN A 36 -7.56 25.00 -51.72
CA ASN A 36 -6.35 25.25 -50.95
C ASN A 36 -6.17 24.24 -49.79
N MET A 37 -7.25 23.81 -49.14
CA MET A 37 -7.20 22.73 -48.14
C MET A 37 -6.83 21.38 -48.76
N LEU A 38 -7.35 21.07 -49.96
CA LEU A 38 -6.99 19.84 -50.66
C LEU A 38 -5.50 19.81 -51.03
N ARG A 39 -4.95 20.93 -51.54
CA ARG A 39 -3.52 21.06 -51.85
C ARG A 39 -2.63 20.91 -50.62
N TYR A 40 -3.03 21.52 -49.50
CA TYR A 40 -2.28 21.39 -48.24
C TYR A 40 -2.27 19.94 -47.72
N ASN A 41 -3.41 19.26 -47.74
CA ASN A 41 -3.50 17.86 -47.31
C ASN A 41 -2.70 16.91 -48.22
N VAL A 42 -2.67 17.16 -49.53
CA VAL A 42 -1.82 16.39 -50.46
C VAL A 42 -0.33 16.60 -50.15
N LEU A 43 0.09 17.84 -49.87
CA LEU A 43 1.49 18.12 -49.51
C LEU A 43 1.90 17.45 -48.20
N VAL A 44 1.04 17.47 -47.18
CA VAL A 44 1.28 16.77 -45.91
C VAL A 44 1.37 15.26 -46.13
N PHE A 45 0.50 14.69 -46.96
CA PHE A 45 0.53 13.26 -47.26
C PHE A 45 1.79 12.84 -48.01
N VAL A 46 2.23 13.63 -48.99
CA VAL A 46 3.50 13.40 -49.73
C VAL A 46 4.69 13.50 -48.78
N PHE A 47 4.69 14.46 -47.85
CA PHE A 47 5.75 14.60 -46.84
C PHE A 47 5.81 13.39 -45.90
N LEU A 48 4.67 12.89 -45.43
CA LEU A 48 4.61 11.70 -44.57
C LEU A 48 5.05 10.42 -45.30
N LEU A 49 4.69 10.27 -46.58
CA LEU A 49 5.16 9.16 -47.42
C LEU A 49 6.67 9.21 -47.64
N ALA A 50 7.21 10.39 -47.95
CA ALA A 50 8.65 10.57 -48.11
C ALA A 50 9.40 10.28 -46.81
N TRP A 51 8.88 10.74 -45.67
CA TRP A 51 9.43 10.44 -44.35
C TRP A 51 9.40 8.93 -44.04
N PHE A 52 8.30 8.25 -44.34
CA PHE A 52 8.19 6.80 -44.15
C PHE A 52 9.17 6.02 -45.03
N LEU A 53 9.38 6.44 -46.28
CA LEU A 53 10.38 5.85 -47.17
C LEU A 53 11.81 6.07 -46.68
N VAL A 54 12.12 7.24 -46.10
CA VAL A 54 13.44 7.49 -45.47
C VAL A 54 13.65 6.55 -44.29
N VAL A 55 12.63 6.36 -43.43
CA VAL A 55 12.72 5.40 -42.30
C VAL A 55 12.94 3.97 -42.79
N LEU A 56 12.24 3.53 -43.84
CA LEU A 56 12.43 2.21 -44.44
C LEU A 56 13.82 2.02 -45.06
N LEU A 57 14.41 3.08 -45.64
CA LEU A 57 15.74 3.04 -46.25
C LEU A 57 16.88 3.20 -45.24
N TRP A 58 16.61 3.73 -44.04
CA TRP A 58 17.60 3.95 -42.97
C TRP A 58 17.52 2.93 -41.82
N LEU A 59 16.54 2.04 -41.82
CA LEU A 59 16.53 0.87 -40.93
C LEU A 59 17.46 -0.21 -41.50
N PRO A 60 18.59 -0.53 -40.85
CA PRO A 60 19.47 -1.59 -41.33
C PRO A 60 18.72 -2.93 -41.31
N THR A 61 18.66 -3.58 -42.48
CA THR A 61 18.17 -4.94 -42.59
C THR A 61 19.00 -5.85 -41.68
N SER A 62 18.42 -6.28 -40.56
CA SER A 62 18.99 -7.33 -39.73
C SER A 62 18.96 -8.63 -40.54
N LYS A 63 20.05 -8.89 -41.28
CA LYS A 63 20.33 -10.21 -41.85
C LYS A 63 20.69 -11.12 -40.68
N THR A 64 19.71 -11.82 -40.14
CA THR A 64 19.94 -13.03 -39.36
C THR A 64 20.65 -14.05 -40.25
N LYS A 65 21.96 -14.18 -40.10
CA LYS A 65 22.69 -15.34 -40.63
C LYS A 65 22.30 -16.57 -39.81
N PRO A 66 21.96 -17.71 -40.43
CA PRO A 66 21.86 -18.97 -39.71
C PRO A 66 23.28 -19.39 -39.32
N HIS A 67 23.58 -19.37 -38.02
CA HIS A 67 24.80 -19.99 -37.51
C HIS A 67 24.61 -21.51 -37.50
N THR A 68 25.19 -22.17 -38.50
CA THR A 68 25.54 -23.58 -38.46
C THR A 68 26.57 -23.78 -37.35
N HIS A 69 26.15 -24.33 -36.21
CA HIS A 69 27.09 -24.84 -35.22
C HIS A 69 27.73 -26.14 -35.73
N THR A 70 28.93 -26.02 -36.28
CA THR A 70 29.86 -27.14 -36.38
C THR A 70 30.30 -27.47 -34.95
N GLN A 71 29.93 -28.66 -34.46
CA GLN A 71 30.44 -29.15 -33.18
C GLN A 71 31.93 -29.45 -33.32
N VAL A 72 32.75 -28.54 -32.80
CA VAL A 72 34.13 -28.86 -32.43
C VAL A 72 34.08 -29.37 -31.00
N ILE A 73 34.27 -30.68 -30.84
CA ILE A 73 34.43 -31.34 -29.53
C ILE A 73 35.76 -30.87 -28.96
N ASN A 74 35.71 -29.80 -28.15
CA ASN A 74 36.81 -29.43 -27.27
C ASN A 74 36.42 -29.83 -25.84
N ASN A 75 37.01 -30.94 -25.40
CA ASN A 75 37.01 -31.39 -24.02
C ASN A 75 37.72 -30.36 -23.14
N THR A 76 36.97 -29.41 -22.60
CA THR A 76 37.38 -28.63 -21.43
C THR A 76 36.27 -28.72 -20.40
N LYS A 77 36.54 -29.46 -19.33
CA LYS A 77 35.76 -29.47 -18.09
C LYS A 77 35.69 -28.04 -17.55
N SER A 78 34.67 -27.30 -17.95
CA SER A 78 34.25 -26.07 -17.28
C SER A 78 32.94 -26.38 -16.59
N SER A 79 33.01 -26.55 -15.28
CA SER A 79 31.87 -26.60 -14.37
C SER A 79 31.13 -25.25 -14.43
N LEU A 80 30.28 -25.09 -15.43
CA LEU A 80 29.25 -24.06 -15.43
C LEU A 80 28.23 -24.52 -14.38
N ALA A 81 28.29 -23.91 -13.19
CA ALA A 81 27.26 -24.11 -12.18
C ALA A 81 25.91 -23.79 -12.83
N LEU A 82 25.06 -24.81 -13.01
CA LEU A 82 23.63 -24.58 -13.19
C LEU A 82 23.21 -23.63 -12.06
N ALA A 83 22.69 -22.45 -12.40
CA ALA A 83 22.01 -21.63 -11.42
C ALA A 83 20.86 -22.47 -10.87
N LEU A 84 21.06 -23.05 -9.68
CA LEU A 84 20.04 -23.80 -8.96
C LEU A 84 18.81 -22.91 -8.84
N ALA A 85 17.64 -23.44 -9.24
CA ALA A 85 16.38 -22.75 -9.01
C ALA A 85 16.30 -22.32 -7.53
N PRO A 86 15.78 -21.12 -7.22
CA PRO A 86 15.69 -20.65 -5.84
C PRO A 86 14.98 -21.69 -4.98
N SER A 87 15.67 -22.25 -3.97
CA SER A 87 15.08 -23.21 -3.06
C SER A 87 14.29 -22.49 -1.97
N CYS A 88 13.07 -22.97 -1.68
CA CYS A 88 12.33 -22.52 -0.51
C CYS A 88 13.10 -22.87 0.77
N ASN A 89 13.54 -21.85 1.51
CA ASN A 89 14.30 -22.02 2.76
C ASN A 89 13.42 -21.83 4.01
N LEU A 90 12.09 -21.94 3.86
CA LEU A 90 11.11 -21.82 4.95
C LEU A 90 10.58 -23.18 5.43
N GLY A 91 11.45 -24.19 5.49
CA GLY A 91 11.06 -25.54 5.92
C GLY A 91 10.11 -26.20 4.92
N ASN A 92 8.94 -26.64 5.38
CA ASN A 92 7.93 -27.33 4.58
C ASN A 92 6.92 -26.39 3.89
N VAL A 93 7.09 -25.06 3.99
CA VAL A 93 6.15 -24.10 3.40
C VAL A 93 6.06 -24.31 1.88
N SER A 94 4.85 -24.52 1.38
CA SER A 94 4.54 -24.53 -0.05
C SER A 94 3.20 -23.83 -0.29
N VAL A 95 3.26 -22.70 -0.99
CA VAL A 95 2.10 -21.80 -1.14
C VAL A 95 1.55 -21.90 -2.55
N TYR A 96 0.28 -22.27 -2.68
CA TYR A 96 -0.48 -22.10 -3.92
C TYR A 96 -1.15 -20.72 -3.92
N VAL A 97 -1.00 -19.99 -5.02
CA VAL A 97 -1.68 -18.69 -5.21
C VAL A 97 -2.85 -18.90 -6.15
N TYR A 98 -4.07 -18.58 -5.70
CA TYR A 98 -5.25 -18.69 -6.56
C TYR A 98 -5.19 -17.73 -7.75
N SER A 99 -5.51 -18.24 -8.93
CA SER A 99 -5.85 -17.42 -10.09
C SER A 99 -7.32 -16.98 -10.00
N LEU A 100 -7.60 -15.96 -9.18
CA LEU A 100 -8.95 -15.43 -9.01
C LEU A 100 -9.45 -14.70 -10.27
N PRO A 101 -10.78 -14.67 -10.51
CA PRO A 101 -11.38 -13.74 -11.47
C PRO A 101 -10.90 -12.30 -11.25
N PRO A 102 -10.60 -11.52 -12.32
CA PRO A 102 -10.01 -10.19 -12.18
C PRO A 102 -10.82 -9.20 -11.34
N GLU A 103 -12.15 -9.38 -11.23
CA GLU A 103 -13.00 -8.53 -10.39
C GLU A 103 -12.60 -8.52 -8.91
N PHE A 104 -11.90 -9.57 -8.43
CA PHE A 104 -11.45 -9.67 -7.05
C PHE A 104 -10.09 -9.01 -6.81
N ASN A 105 -9.33 -8.66 -7.85
CA ASN A 105 -7.99 -8.11 -7.69
C ASN A 105 -7.55 -7.16 -8.82
N LEU A 106 -6.76 -7.62 -9.79
CA LEU A 106 -6.10 -6.79 -10.79
C LEU A 106 -7.10 -6.00 -11.64
N GLY A 107 -8.33 -6.50 -11.84
CA GLY A 107 -9.40 -5.78 -12.53
C GLY A 107 -9.88 -4.53 -11.78
N LEU A 108 -9.75 -4.49 -10.45
CA LEU A 108 -10.06 -3.30 -9.64
C LEU A 108 -9.10 -2.14 -9.94
N LEU A 109 -7.87 -2.46 -10.37
CA LEU A 109 -6.83 -1.46 -10.65
C LEU A 109 -7.10 -0.65 -11.91
N ASN A 110 -7.99 -1.11 -12.80
CA ASN A 110 -8.38 -0.39 -14.00
C ASN A 110 -9.02 0.97 -13.67
N ASP A 111 -9.61 1.11 -12.49
CA ASP A 111 -10.17 2.35 -11.97
C ASP A 111 -9.48 2.76 -10.65
N CYS A 112 -8.15 2.75 -10.65
CA CYS A 112 -7.34 3.06 -9.48
C CYS A 112 -7.60 4.45 -8.88
N HIS A 113 -8.11 5.41 -9.66
CA HIS A 113 -8.44 6.75 -9.17
C HIS A 113 -9.56 6.74 -8.14
N HIS A 114 -10.47 5.75 -8.20
CA HIS A 114 -11.62 5.65 -7.30
C HIS A 114 -11.47 4.56 -6.23
N LEU A 115 -10.30 3.93 -6.13
CA LEU A 115 -10.05 2.91 -5.09
C LEU A 115 -9.95 3.49 -3.67
N ASN A 116 -9.93 4.80 -3.51
CA ASN A 116 -10.01 5.45 -2.20
C ASN A 116 -10.66 6.83 -2.34
N ILE A 117 -11.73 7.07 -1.59
CA ILE A 117 -12.47 8.34 -1.64
C ILE A 117 -11.67 9.58 -1.20
N TYR A 118 -10.51 9.39 -0.57
CA TYR A 118 -9.64 10.45 -0.06
C TYR A 118 -8.33 10.60 -0.84
N THR A 119 -7.95 9.65 -1.69
CA THR A 119 -6.62 9.60 -2.28
C THR A 119 -6.67 8.94 -3.65
N ASP A 120 -6.09 9.59 -4.65
CA ASP A 120 -5.82 8.94 -5.93
C ASP A 120 -4.82 7.78 -5.71
N MET A 121 -5.28 6.54 -5.89
CA MET A 121 -4.43 5.37 -5.65
C MET A 121 -3.56 5.01 -6.86
N CYS A 122 -3.76 5.59 -8.03
CA CYS A 122 -3.00 5.22 -9.23
C CYS A 122 -1.48 5.35 -9.07
N PRO A 123 -0.93 6.42 -8.44
CA PRO A 123 0.51 6.49 -8.16
C PRO A 123 1.01 5.39 -7.21
N HIS A 124 0.14 4.85 -6.36
CA HIS A 124 0.49 3.91 -5.30
C HIS A 124 0.33 2.43 -5.69
N VAL A 125 -0.50 2.13 -6.70
CA VAL A 125 -0.63 0.76 -7.24
C VAL A 125 0.49 0.41 -8.23
N ALA A 126 1.26 1.40 -8.68
CA ALA A 126 2.44 1.22 -9.52
C ALA A 126 3.50 0.32 -8.85
N ASN A 127 4.39 -0.25 -9.66
CA ASN A 127 5.48 -1.13 -9.19
C ASN A 127 4.96 -2.24 -8.26
N HIS A 128 3.87 -2.90 -8.65
CA HIS A 128 3.24 -3.97 -7.88
C HIS A 128 2.82 -3.56 -6.45
N GLY A 129 2.30 -2.33 -6.31
CA GLY A 129 1.85 -1.79 -5.02
C GLY A 129 2.94 -1.14 -4.18
N LEU A 130 4.21 -1.13 -4.61
CA LEU A 130 5.25 -0.35 -3.95
C LEU A 130 5.01 1.17 -4.14
N GLY A 131 4.34 1.57 -5.21
CA GLY A 131 4.11 2.98 -5.56
C GLY A 131 5.24 3.59 -6.37
N GLN A 132 5.24 4.92 -6.53
CA GLN A 132 6.28 5.61 -7.31
C GLN A 132 7.66 5.50 -6.64
N PRO A 133 8.74 5.29 -7.42
CA PRO A 133 10.09 5.26 -6.88
C PRO A 133 10.46 6.63 -6.30
N LEU A 134 11.24 6.60 -5.22
CA LEU A 134 11.87 7.77 -4.62
C LEU A 134 13.32 7.86 -5.12
N ALA A 135 14.15 8.70 -4.48
CA ALA A 135 15.50 9.02 -4.96
C ALA A 135 16.47 7.83 -5.12
N SER A 136 16.13 6.62 -4.66
CA SER A 136 16.95 5.41 -4.85
C SER A 136 16.09 4.16 -5.05
N THR A 137 16.71 3.11 -5.60
CA THR A 137 16.03 1.92 -6.14
C THR A 137 15.27 1.08 -5.12
N SER A 138 15.60 1.20 -3.83
CA SER A 138 14.93 0.46 -2.74
C SER A 138 13.85 1.28 -2.04
N TRP A 139 13.54 2.49 -2.50
CA TRP A 139 12.67 3.42 -1.80
C TRP A 139 11.48 3.82 -2.67
N PHE A 140 10.28 3.73 -2.10
CA PHE A 140 9.04 3.95 -2.83
C PHE A 140 8.03 4.72 -1.99
N ALA A 141 7.14 5.45 -2.66
CA ALA A 141 6.02 6.17 -2.07
C ALA A 141 4.86 5.20 -1.70
N SER A 142 5.18 4.15 -0.95
CA SER A 142 4.25 3.08 -0.57
C SER A 142 3.11 3.64 0.25
N HIS A 143 1.87 3.30 -0.12
CA HIS A 143 0.70 3.75 0.61
C HIS A 143 0.42 2.83 1.82
N GLN A 144 -0.02 3.40 2.94
CA GLN A 144 -0.21 2.64 4.18
C GLN A 144 -1.23 1.50 4.08
N PHE A 145 -2.17 1.59 3.11
CA PHE A 145 -3.26 0.63 2.94
C PHE A 145 -3.11 -0.31 1.73
N ILE A 146 -1.88 -0.54 1.26
CA ILE A 146 -1.59 -1.28 0.02
C ILE A 146 -1.04 -2.71 0.25
N ALA A 147 -0.96 -3.15 1.51
CA ALA A 147 -0.24 -4.38 1.89
C ALA A 147 -0.69 -5.62 1.10
N GLU A 148 -1.98 -5.74 0.79
CA GLU A 148 -2.55 -6.84 0.00
C GLU A 148 -1.93 -6.98 -1.40
N MET A 149 -1.59 -5.87 -2.07
CA MET A 149 -0.92 -5.91 -3.37
C MET A 149 0.56 -6.29 -3.25
N ILE A 150 1.27 -5.69 -2.28
CA ILE A 150 2.70 -5.95 -2.05
C ILE A 150 2.90 -7.42 -1.68
N PHE A 151 2.06 -7.94 -0.77
CA PHE A 151 2.07 -9.33 -0.36
C PHE A 151 1.79 -10.25 -1.55
N HIS A 152 0.78 -9.93 -2.36
CA HIS A 152 0.44 -10.72 -3.55
C HIS A 152 1.64 -10.84 -4.49
N ALA A 153 2.23 -9.71 -4.91
CA ALA A 153 3.36 -9.72 -5.83
C ALA A 153 4.60 -10.43 -5.27
N ARG A 154 4.83 -10.30 -3.95
CA ARG A 154 5.94 -10.97 -3.27
C ARG A 154 5.74 -12.50 -3.22
N VAL A 155 4.53 -12.98 -2.93
CA VAL A 155 4.21 -14.41 -2.94
C VAL A 155 4.25 -15.00 -4.35
N GLU A 156 3.81 -14.23 -5.36
CA GLU A 156 3.84 -14.67 -6.75
C GLU A 156 5.26 -15.03 -7.24
N ASN A 157 6.27 -14.29 -6.76
CA ASN A 157 7.67 -14.50 -7.09
C ASN A 157 8.44 -15.23 -5.97
N HIS A 158 7.74 -15.77 -4.97
CA HIS A 158 8.38 -16.38 -3.81
C HIS A 158 8.96 -17.76 -4.13
N PRO A 159 10.17 -18.11 -3.65
CA PRO A 159 10.74 -19.45 -3.84
C PRO A 159 9.90 -20.61 -3.29
N CYS A 160 9.00 -20.31 -2.34
CA CYS A 160 8.06 -21.29 -1.78
C CYS A 160 6.73 -21.41 -2.53
N ARG A 161 6.53 -20.68 -3.63
CA ARG A 161 5.32 -20.81 -4.46
C ARG A 161 5.33 -22.14 -5.20
N THR A 162 4.18 -22.82 -5.24
CA THR A 162 3.91 -23.94 -6.14
C THR A 162 2.75 -23.61 -7.06
N TYR A 163 2.84 -24.05 -8.33
CA TYR A 163 1.74 -24.01 -9.28
C TYR A 163 0.86 -25.26 -9.24
N ASP A 164 1.33 -26.32 -8.55
CA ASP A 164 0.56 -27.54 -8.32
C ASP A 164 -0.12 -27.46 -6.93
N PRO A 165 -1.46 -27.38 -6.87
CA PRO A 165 -2.19 -27.30 -5.61
C PRO A 165 -2.08 -28.58 -4.76
N ASN A 166 -1.68 -29.72 -5.33
CA ASN A 166 -1.50 -30.96 -4.54
C ASN A 166 -0.19 -30.98 -3.74
N ARG A 167 0.76 -30.09 -4.07
CA ARG A 167 2.02 -29.92 -3.32
C ARG A 167 1.95 -28.78 -2.29
N ALA A 168 0.86 -28.02 -2.29
CA ALA A 168 0.70 -26.88 -1.39
C ALA A 168 0.18 -27.32 -0.03
N ASN A 169 0.66 -26.64 1.02
CA ASN A 169 0.05 -26.67 2.35
C ASN A 169 -0.62 -25.34 2.72
N LEU A 170 -0.27 -24.25 2.04
CA LEU A 170 -0.94 -22.96 2.20
C LEU A 170 -1.63 -22.55 0.89
N PHE A 171 -2.84 -22.03 1.00
CA PHE A 171 -3.62 -21.53 -0.13
C PHE A 171 -3.89 -20.03 -0.01
N TYR A 172 -3.13 -19.23 -0.74
CA TYR A 172 -3.28 -17.78 -0.73
C TYR A 172 -4.41 -17.32 -1.65
N VAL A 173 -5.36 -16.56 -1.10
CA VAL A 173 -6.47 -15.91 -1.81
C VAL A 173 -6.11 -14.44 -2.04
N PRO A 174 -5.62 -14.05 -3.24
CA PRO A 174 -5.16 -12.70 -3.53
C PRO A 174 -6.32 -11.75 -3.79
N PHE A 175 -7.14 -11.47 -2.77
CA PHE A 175 -8.27 -10.55 -2.83
C PHE A 175 -7.85 -9.13 -2.44
N TYR A 176 -8.14 -8.14 -3.27
CA TYR A 176 -7.87 -6.71 -2.97
C TYR A 176 -9.05 -6.06 -2.23
N GLY A 177 -9.42 -6.70 -1.11
CA GLY A 177 -10.59 -6.33 -0.32
C GLY A 177 -10.48 -4.96 0.35
N GLY A 178 -9.28 -4.54 0.76
CA GLY A 178 -9.05 -3.24 1.36
C GLY A 178 -9.19 -2.09 0.37
N LEU A 179 -8.72 -2.28 -0.86
CA LEU A 179 -8.94 -1.33 -1.95
C LEU A 179 -10.42 -1.22 -2.32
N TYR A 180 -11.11 -2.36 -2.46
CA TYR A 180 -12.56 -2.33 -2.71
C TYR A 180 -13.35 -1.68 -1.57
N ALA A 181 -13.07 -2.03 -0.31
CA ALA A 181 -13.74 -1.42 0.84
C ALA A 181 -13.57 0.11 0.85
N SER A 182 -12.36 0.58 0.52
CA SER A 182 -12.04 2.02 0.49
C SER A 182 -12.79 2.79 -0.60
N SER A 183 -13.07 2.17 -1.75
CA SER A 183 -13.87 2.79 -2.82
C SER A 183 -15.35 2.93 -2.45
N LYS A 184 -15.82 2.10 -1.51
CA LYS A 184 -17.23 2.01 -1.10
C LYS A 184 -17.56 2.71 0.22
N PHE A 185 -16.64 3.44 0.84
CA PHE A 185 -16.90 4.11 2.13
C PHE A 185 -18.06 5.13 2.12
N ARG A 186 -18.41 5.71 0.96
CA ARG A 186 -19.56 6.63 0.81
C ARG A 186 -20.82 5.99 0.23
N GLU A 187 -20.76 4.69 -0.07
CA GLU A 187 -21.91 3.98 -0.62
C GLU A 187 -22.98 3.79 0.47
N SER A 188 -24.20 4.22 0.20
CA SER A 188 -25.31 4.12 1.15
C SER A 188 -26.01 2.77 1.06
N ASP A 189 -25.96 2.10 -0.09
CA ASP A 189 -26.47 0.75 -0.23
C ASP A 189 -25.50 -0.26 0.38
N LEU A 190 -25.87 -0.77 1.55
CA LEU A 190 -25.08 -1.78 2.27
C LEU A 190 -24.92 -3.08 1.48
N LYS A 191 -25.89 -3.46 0.64
CA LYS A 191 -25.74 -4.62 -0.25
C LYS A 191 -24.67 -4.37 -1.30
N ALA A 192 -24.62 -3.16 -1.87
CA ALA A 192 -23.57 -2.77 -2.81
C ALA A 192 -22.18 -2.73 -2.14
N ARG A 193 -22.08 -2.28 -0.88
CA ARG A 193 -20.85 -2.36 -0.09
C ARG A 193 -20.37 -3.78 0.14
N ASP A 194 -21.28 -4.72 0.36
CA ASP A 194 -20.95 -6.12 0.67
C ASP A 194 -20.74 -7.00 -0.58
N ALA A 195 -21.25 -6.56 -1.73
CA ALA A 195 -21.43 -7.40 -2.92
C ALA A 195 -20.18 -8.18 -3.34
N LEU A 196 -19.00 -7.53 -3.41
CA LEU A 196 -17.77 -8.20 -3.85
C LEU A 196 -17.25 -9.19 -2.80
N ALA A 197 -17.39 -8.88 -1.51
CA ALA A 197 -16.99 -9.77 -0.42
C ALA A 197 -17.85 -11.04 -0.38
N VAL A 198 -19.17 -10.90 -0.60
CA VAL A 198 -20.10 -12.04 -0.68
C VAL A 198 -19.78 -12.91 -1.90
N ARG A 199 -19.61 -12.31 -3.10
CA ARG A 199 -19.26 -13.07 -4.31
C ARG A 199 -17.93 -13.82 -4.17
N LEU A 200 -16.93 -13.23 -3.50
CA LEU A 200 -15.69 -13.92 -3.21
C LEU A 200 -15.93 -15.14 -2.33
N ALA A 201 -16.69 -14.98 -1.24
CA ALA A 201 -16.98 -16.08 -0.33
C ALA A 201 -17.70 -17.24 -1.06
N ASP A 202 -18.69 -16.93 -1.90
CA ASP A 202 -19.40 -17.91 -2.73
C ASP A 202 -18.45 -18.58 -3.75
N TYR A 203 -17.60 -17.81 -4.42
CA TYR A 203 -16.59 -18.36 -5.34
C TYR A 203 -15.62 -19.31 -4.64
N MET A 204 -15.20 -19.00 -3.41
CA MET A 204 -14.21 -19.80 -2.67
C MET A 204 -14.76 -21.16 -2.23
N ILE A 205 -16.01 -21.24 -1.75
CA ILE A 205 -16.61 -22.51 -1.32
C ILE A 205 -16.83 -23.52 -2.46
N GLU A 206 -16.85 -23.03 -3.70
CA GLU A 206 -16.93 -23.86 -4.90
C GLU A 206 -15.59 -24.51 -5.28
N GLN A 207 -14.47 -24.01 -4.76
CA GLN A 207 -13.15 -24.50 -5.14
C GLN A 207 -12.88 -25.91 -4.56
N PRO A 208 -12.39 -26.87 -5.36
CA PRO A 208 -12.09 -28.23 -4.87
C PRO A 208 -11.11 -28.26 -3.71
N THR A 209 -10.09 -27.41 -3.74
CA THR A 209 -9.07 -27.27 -2.68
C THR A 209 -9.64 -26.69 -1.39
N TRP A 210 -10.63 -25.79 -1.47
CA TRP A 210 -11.34 -25.29 -0.29
C TRP A 210 -12.05 -26.41 0.46
N ARG A 211 -12.74 -27.29 -0.27
CA ARG A 211 -13.52 -28.40 0.32
C ARG A 211 -12.65 -29.44 1.05
N LYS A 212 -11.36 -29.53 0.74
CA LYS A 212 -10.44 -30.50 1.38
C LYS A 212 -10.28 -30.24 2.88
N GLN A 213 -10.13 -28.98 3.29
CA GLN A 213 -9.96 -28.60 4.71
C GLN A 213 -10.97 -27.54 5.17
N ASN A 214 -12.05 -27.34 4.42
CA ASN A 214 -13.08 -26.35 4.69
C ASN A 214 -12.53 -24.92 4.87
N GLY A 215 -11.50 -24.56 4.10
CA GLY A 215 -10.86 -23.24 4.13
C GLY A 215 -9.79 -23.03 5.21
N ARG A 216 -9.54 -24.02 6.09
CA ARG A 216 -8.56 -23.86 7.20
C ARG A 216 -7.13 -23.69 6.74
N ASP A 217 -6.82 -24.17 5.55
CA ASP A 217 -5.52 -24.03 4.90
C ASP A 217 -5.41 -22.79 4.00
N HIS A 218 -6.47 -21.98 3.95
CA HIS A 218 -6.53 -20.75 3.18
C HIS A 218 -6.14 -19.56 4.03
N PHE A 219 -5.65 -18.54 3.35
CA PHE A 219 -5.49 -17.24 3.96
C PHE A 219 -5.64 -16.11 2.96
N LEU A 220 -6.02 -14.93 3.44
CA LEU A 220 -6.03 -13.69 2.67
C LEU A 220 -5.31 -12.58 3.43
N VAL A 221 -4.94 -11.52 2.70
CA VAL A 221 -4.23 -10.36 3.25
C VAL A 221 -5.03 -9.11 2.91
N LEU A 222 -5.24 -8.24 3.89
CA LEU A 222 -5.94 -6.97 3.75
C LEU A 222 -5.02 -5.83 4.13
N GLY A 223 -4.93 -4.83 3.27
CA GLY A 223 -4.19 -3.60 3.51
C GLY A 223 -4.83 -2.70 4.57
N ARG A 224 -6.01 -3.04 5.09
CA ARG A 224 -6.79 -2.21 6.02
C ARG A 224 -7.01 -2.86 7.38
N THR A 225 -7.52 -2.06 8.31
CA THR A 225 -7.79 -2.52 9.67
C THR A 225 -8.98 -3.49 9.67
N ALA A 226 -8.98 -4.48 10.56
CA ALA A 226 -10.07 -5.44 10.68
C ALA A 226 -11.42 -4.75 10.92
N TRP A 227 -11.42 -3.60 11.61
CA TRP A 227 -12.60 -2.78 11.85
C TRP A 227 -13.36 -2.41 10.56
N ASP A 228 -12.65 -2.21 9.44
CA ASP A 228 -13.23 -1.86 8.14
C ASP A 228 -14.07 -3.01 7.54
N PHE A 229 -14.01 -4.21 8.10
CA PHE A 229 -14.63 -5.41 7.53
C PHE A 229 -15.53 -6.17 8.52
N MET A 230 -15.79 -5.57 9.68
CA MET A 230 -16.51 -6.19 10.79
C MET A 230 -17.88 -5.56 11.04
N ARG A 231 -18.47 -4.92 10.02
CA ARG A 231 -19.78 -4.29 10.16
C ARG A 231 -20.80 -5.32 10.64
N LYS A 232 -21.38 -5.08 11.83
CA LYS A 232 -22.50 -5.86 12.36
C LYS A 232 -23.76 -5.47 11.59
N SER A 233 -24.75 -6.35 11.51
CA SER A 233 -25.91 -6.29 10.59
C SER A 233 -26.67 -4.94 10.55
N LEU A 234 -27.67 -4.86 9.65
CA LEU A 234 -28.52 -3.71 9.34
C LEU A 234 -29.19 -2.98 10.53
N SER A 235 -29.11 -3.50 11.75
CA SER A 235 -29.76 -2.96 12.95
C SER A 235 -28.80 -2.34 13.98
N GLY A 236 -27.49 -2.30 13.71
CA GLY A 236 -26.48 -1.65 14.56
C GLY A 236 -25.96 -0.32 14.00
N PRO A 237 -25.17 0.44 14.78
CA PRO A 237 -24.45 1.59 14.24
C PRO A 237 -23.55 1.13 13.08
N ASP A 238 -23.62 1.83 11.94
CA ASP A 238 -22.80 1.56 10.75
C ASP A 238 -21.33 1.82 11.06
N PHE A 239 -20.66 0.77 11.54
CA PHE A 239 -19.26 0.78 11.90
C PHE A 239 -18.53 -0.27 11.06
N GLY A 240 -17.66 0.17 10.15
CA GLY A 240 -16.90 -0.68 9.22
C GLY A 240 -17.42 -0.61 7.78
N ALA A 241 -16.55 -0.75 6.79
CA ALA A 241 -16.88 -0.64 5.36
C ALA A 241 -17.80 -1.76 4.86
N ASN A 242 -17.53 -3.01 5.22
CA ASN A 242 -18.32 -4.16 4.75
C ASN A 242 -18.33 -5.30 5.80
N VAL A 243 -18.93 -6.43 5.43
CA VAL A 243 -19.12 -7.60 6.30
C VAL A 243 -18.11 -8.72 6.11
N LEU A 244 -17.04 -8.54 5.32
CA LEU A 244 -16.14 -9.62 4.89
C LEU A 244 -15.68 -10.53 6.04
N LEU A 245 -15.21 -9.97 7.16
CA LEU A 245 -14.69 -10.77 8.28
C LEU A 245 -15.77 -11.44 9.12
N ASN A 246 -17.05 -11.13 8.87
CA ASN A 246 -18.20 -11.77 9.49
C ASN A 246 -18.82 -12.85 8.59
N LEU A 247 -18.31 -13.06 7.36
CA LEU A 247 -18.82 -14.08 6.45
C LEU A 247 -18.38 -15.49 6.91
N PRO A 248 -19.28 -16.50 6.96
CA PRO A 248 -18.92 -17.83 7.46
C PRO A 248 -17.72 -18.50 6.78
N PRO A 249 -17.54 -18.44 5.43
CA PRO A 249 -16.34 -18.99 4.81
C PRO A 249 -15.06 -18.28 5.27
N VAL A 250 -15.11 -16.96 5.47
CA VAL A 250 -13.95 -16.16 5.89
C VAL A 250 -13.54 -16.47 7.33
N LEU A 251 -14.50 -16.80 8.20
CA LEU A 251 -14.23 -17.22 9.58
C LEU A 251 -13.42 -18.53 9.67
N ASN A 252 -13.45 -19.37 8.62
CA ASN A 252 -12.71 -20.63 8.59
C ASN A 252 -11.28 -20.51 8.07
N MET A 253 -10.91 -19.40 7.44
CA MET A 253 -9.56 -19.16 6.91
C MET A 253 -8.82 -18.09 7.70
N SER A 254 -7.49 -18.08 7.63
CA SER A 254 -6.68 -17.06 8.29
C SER A 254 -6.76 -15.73 7.53
N VAL A 255 -6.87 -14.62 8.25
CA VAL A 255 -6.97 -13.26 7.68
C VAL A 255 -5.89 -12.39 8.28
N LEU A 256 -4.99 -11.93 7.41
CA LEU A 256 -3.87 -11.07 7.77
C LEU A 256 -4.28 -9.61 7.51
N THR A 257 -4.23 -8.76 8.52
CA THR A 257 -4.64 -7.35 8.42
C THR A 257 -3.56 -6.43 8.98
N VAL A 258 -3.48 -5.18 8.55
CA VAL A 258 -2.50 -4.23 9.12
C VAL A 258 -2.80 -3.87 10.58
N GLU A 259 -4.05 -4.04 11.01
CA GLU A 259 -4.48 -3.95 12.40
C GLU A 259 -5.58 -4.99 12.65
N ARG A 260 -5.40 -5.90 13.61
CA ARG A 260 -6.41 -6.91 13.97
C ARG A 260 -7.33 -6.40 15.07
N HIS A 261 -8.50 -7.00 15.22
CA HIS A 261 -9.35 -6.72 16.37
C HIS A 261 -8.65 -7.21 17.67
N PRO A 262 -8.44 -6.34 18.69
CA PRO A 262 -7.60 -6.69 19.83
C PRO A 262 -8.27 -7.57 20.89
N TRP A 263 -9.60 -7.59 20.97
CA TRP A 263 -10.36 -8.35 21.99
C TRP A 263 -10.79 -9.71 21.44
N MET A 264 -10.63 -10.80 22.20
CA MET A 264 -10.67 -12.15 21.61
C MET A 264 -11.25 -13.29 22.46
N ALA A 265 -12.40 -13.78 21.97
CA ALA A 265 -12.68 -15.19 21.69
C ALA A 265 -13.21 -15.40 20.24
N ALA A 266 -13.66 -14.35 19.53
CA ALA A 266 -14.38 -14.44 18.24
C ALA A 266 -13.58 -14.04 16.98
N THR A 267 -12.29 -13.72 17.07
CA THR A 267 -11.44 -13.31 15.93
C THR A 267 -10.13 -14.12 15.80
N SER A 268 -10.18 -15.43 16.08
CA SER A 268 -8.98 -16.27 16.31
C SER A 268 -8.20 -16.51 15.03
N ASN A 269 -8.87 -16.32 13.89
CA ASN A 269 -8.33 -16.39 12.56
C ASN A 269 -7.72 -15.06 12.08
N GLN A 270 -7.76 -13.98 12.86
CA GLN A 270 -7.18 -12.69 12.48
C GLN A 270 -5.76 -12.51 13.01
N HIS A 271 -4.84 -12.09 12.15
CA HIS A 271 -3.43 -11.88 12.49
C HIS A 271 -2.93 -10.54 11.97
N ALA A 272 -2.23 -9.77 12.80
CA ALA A 272 -1.74 -8.46 12.39
C ALA A 272 -0.39 -8.57 11.67
N ILE A 273 -0.26 -7.88 10.54
CA ILE A 273 0.98 -7.75 9.76
C ILE A 273 1.49 -6.31 9.79
N PRO A 274 2.81 -6.07 9.64
CA PRO A 274 3.36 -4.72 9.58
C PRO A 274 2.67 -3.85 8.52
N TYR A 275 2.41 -2.59 8.83
CA TYR A 275 2.06 -1.63 7.80
C TYR A 275 3.24 -1.47 6.82
N PRO A 276 3.00 -1.40 5.50
CA PRO A 276 4.06 -1.09 4.54
C PRO A 276 4.74 0.24 4.86
N SER A 277 6.07 0.21 4.98
CA SER A 277 6.92 1.40 5.07
C SER A 277 7.46 1.77 3.69
N TYR A 278 8.34 2.77 3.59
CA TYR A 278 8.84 3.27 2.30
C TYR A 278 10.02 2.48 1.70
N PHE A 279 10.61 1.55 2.46
CA PHE A 279 11.82 0.82 2.08
C PHE A 279 11.48 -0.61 1.68
N HIS A 280 11.95 -1.03 0.50
CA HIS A 280 11.72 -2.33 -0.13
C HIS A 280 13.04 -2.83 -0.74
N PRO A 281 13.92 -3.44 0.07
CA PRO A 281 15.23 -3.88 -0.39
C PRO A 281 15.10 -5.00 -1.42
N PHE A 282 15.93 -4.93 -2.46
CA PHE A 282 16.09 -6.00 -3.45
C PHE A 282 17.17 -7.01 -3.03
N SER A 283 18.08 -6.63 -2.12
CA SER A 283 19.22 -7.45 -1.71
C SER A 283 19.61 -7.26 -0.24
N ASN A 284 20.35 -8.24 0.31
CA ASN A 284 20.91 -8.14 1.66
C ASN A 284 21.82 -6.91 1.83
N SER A 285 22.59 -6.56 0.80
CA SER A 285 23.52 -5.43 0.87
C SER A 285 22.81 -4.09 1.05
N GLU A 286 21.65 -3.90 0.41
CA GLU A 286 20.85 -2.68 0.58
C GLU A 286 20.29 -2.60 2.01
N LEU A 287 19.78 -3.71 2.52
CA LEU A 287 19.27 -3.83 3.90
C LEU A 287 20.38 -3.53 4.94
N VAL A 288 21.54 -4.18 4.83
CA VAL A 288 22.67 -3.98 5.75
C VAL A 288 23.21 -2.56 5.67
N THR A 289 23.24 -1.98 4.46
CA THR A 289 23.62 -0.57 4.27
C THR A 289 22.67 0.35 5.01
N TRP A 290 21.36 0.12 4.90
CA TRP A 290 20.36 0.90 5.63
C TRP A 290 20.50 0.74 7.16
N GLN A 291 20.62 -0.50 7.66
CA GLN A 291 20.82 -0.76 9.09
C GLN A 291 22.07 -0.04 9.63
N LYS A 292 23.17 -0.02 8.88
CA LYS A 292 24.39 0.71 9.24
C LYS A 292 24.14 2.22 9.29
N GLN A 293 23.42 2.79 8.31
CA GLN A 293 23.10 4.21 8.28
C GLN A 293 22.28 4.63 9.51
N VAL A 294 21.19 3.93 9.83
CA VAL A 294 20.35 4.29 10.99
C VAL A 294 21.02 4.01 12.34
N LYS A 295 21.96 3.05 12.39
CA LYS A 295 22.80 2.78 13.56
C LYS A 295 23.79 3.91 13.84
N GLN A 296 24.29 4.56 12.80
CA GLN A 296 25.29 5.65 12.88
C GLN A 296 24.67 7.04 12.92
N ALA A 297 23.36 7.15 12.71
CA ALA A 297 22.65 8.42 12.68
C ALA A 297 22.80 9.19 14.01
N LYS A 298 23.06 10.51 13.88
CA LYS A 298 23.05 11.44 15.02
C LYS A 298 21.60 11.70 15.44
N ARG A 299 21.35 11.64 16.74
CA ARG A 299 20.01 11.81 17.34
C ARG A 299 20.00 13.01 18.29
N PRO A 300 19.97 14.26 17.77
CA PRO A 300 20.00 15.45 18.60
C PRO A 300 18.73 15.64 19.45
N TYR A 301 17.63 14.98 19.09
CA TYR A 301 16.36 15.07 19.82
C TYR A 301 16.17 13.84 20.70
N LEU A 302 15.74 14.08 21.95
CA LEU A 302 15.36 13.00 22.85
C LEU A 302 14.11 12.28 22.36
N TRP A 303 13.13 13.03 21.83
CA TRP A 303 11.89 12.42 21.37
C TRP A 303 11.26 13.18 20.22
N SER A 304 10.39 12.51 19.49
CA SER A 304 9.59 13.15 18.44
C SER A 304 8.16 12.67 18.43
N PHE A 305 7.32 13.50 17.82
CA PHE A 305 5.94 13.15 17.50
C PHE A 305 5.60 13.60 16.09
N ILE A 306 4.98 12.68 15.33
CA ILE A 306 4.44 12.94 14.00
C ILE A 306 2.93 12.75 14.07
N GLY A 307 2.18 13.84 13.96
CA GLY A 307 0.74 13.79 14.12
C GLY A 307 0.05 15.13 14.34
N GLY A 308 -1.26 15.13 14.17
CA GLY A 308 -2.16 16.22 14.54
C GLY A 308 -3.06 15.92 15.75
N PRO A 309 -3.74 16.96 16.28
CA PRO A 309 -4.80 16.79 17.29
C PRO A 309 -5.98 16.00 16.71
N ARG A 310 -6.78 15.37 17.58
CA ARG A 310 -8.00 14.62 17.18
C ARG A 310 -9.14 14.92 18.15
N LYS A 311 -10.04 15.85 17.76
CA LYS A 311 -11.20 16.22 18.56
C LYS A 311 -12.24 15.09 18.57
N GLY A 312 -12.84 14.83 19.73
CA GLY A 312 -13.99 13.92 19.86
C GLY A 312 -13.65 12.42 19.84
N LEU A 313 -12.37 12.03 19.91
CA LEU A 313 -11.96 10.63 19.91
C LEU A 313 -11.13 10.30 21.16
N GLU A 314 -11.75 9.70 22.18
CA GLU A 314 -11.14 9.45 23.50
C GLU A 314 -9.77 8.74 23.41
N LYS A 315 -9.68 7.69 22.60
CA LYS A 315 -8.42 6.94 22.38
C LYS A 315 -7.28 7.77 21.77
N ALA A 316 -7.59 8.92 21.18
CA ALA A 316 -6.62 9.83 20.58
C ALA A 316 -6.39 11.10 21.42
N ALA A 317 -7.03 11.22 22.59
CA ALA A 317 -6.94 12.41 23.46
C ALA A 317 -5.52 12.68 23.97
N ILE A 318 -4.68 11.64 24.08
CA ILE A 318 -3.27 11.79 24.46
C ILE A 318 -2.46 12.65 23.47
N ARG A 319 -2.89 12.73 22.20
CA ARG A 319 -2.17 13.46 21.15
C ARG A 319 -2.05 14.94 21.46
N ASP A 320 -3.09 15.55 22.03
CA ASP A 320 -3.08 16.97 22.39
C ASP A 320 -2.05 17.25 23.49
N LYS A 321 -1.96 16.36 24.49
CA LYS A 321 -0.95 16.45 25.56
C LYS A 321 0.48 16.26 25.02
N ILE A 322 0.67 15.34 24.08
CA ILE A 322 1.96 15.10 23.43
C ILE A 322 2.41 16.35 22.66
N ILE A 323 1.52 16.89 21.83
CA ILE A 323 1.78 18.09 21.03
C ILE A 323 2.15 19.26 21.95
N PHE A 324 1.33 19.51 22.99
CA PHE A 324 1.58 20.58 23.95
C PHE A 324 2.94 20.44 24.65
N GLN A 325 3.29 19.25 25.16
CA GLN A 325 4.60 19.04 25.79
C GLN A 325 5.76 19.19 24.80
N CYS A 326 5.58 18.80 23.54
CA CYS A 326 6.61 18.89 22.52
C CYS A 326 6.89 20.34 22.11
N GLU A 327 5.85 21.15 21.92
CA GLU A 327 5.98 22.59 21.61
C GLU A 327 6.73 23.37 22.70
N ASN A 328 6.66 22.89 23.94
CA ASN A 328 7.30 23.50 25.10
C ASN A 328 8.66 22.84 25.45
N SER A 329 9.21 21.98 24.59
CA SER A 329 10.51 21.32 24.82
C SER A 329 11.49 21.52 23.67
N LYS A 330 12.71 21.95 24.02
CA LYS A 330 13.85 21.99 23.09
C LYS A 330 14.41 20.61 22.74
N LYS A 331 14.03 19.56 23.47
CA LYS A 331 14.46 18.18 23.24
C LYS A 331 13.49 17.39 22.36
N CYS A 332 12.38 18.01 21.95
CA CYS A 332 11.39 17.39 21.10
C CYS A 332 11.46 17.90 19.66
N LYS A 333 11.31 16.99 18.68
CA LYS A 333 11.05 17.32 17.28
C LYS A 333 9.60 17.04 16.93
N LEU A 334 8.85 18.09 16.59
CA LEU A 334 7.45 17.97 16.19
C LEU A 334 7.28 18.06 14.68
N LEU A 335 6.58 17.09 14.09
CA LEU A 335 6.01 17.20 12.74
C LEU A 335 4.49 17.20 12.84
N LYS A 336 3.89 18.38 12.79
CA LYS A 336 2.43 18.54 12.89
C LYS A 336 1.75 18.13 11.58
N CYS A 337 0.80 17.22 11.69
CA CYS A 337 -0.11 16.87 10.59
C CYS A 337 -1.46 17.56 10.82
N GLY A 338 -2.12 18.08 9.79
CA GLY A 338 -3.44 18.68 9.95
C GLY A 338 -3.99 19.28 8.67
N ASP A 339 -5.27 19.65 8.68
CA ASP A 339 -5.98 20.17 7.52
C ASP A 339 -5.70 21.66 7.35
N GLY A 340 -4.60 21.99 6.64
CA GLY A 340 -4.28 23.36 6.24
C GLY A 340 -2.80 23.59 5.92
N GLY A 341 -2.51 24.07 4.71
CA GLY A 341 -1.20 24.60 4.30
C GLY A 341 -0.11 23.56 3.99
N SER A 342 1.13 24.05 3.80
CA SER A 342 2.33 23.22 3.49
C SER A 342 2.59 22.11 4.53
N SER A 343 2.22 22.35 5.80
CA SER A 343 2.34 21.42 6.92
C SER A 343 1.56 20.11 6.76
N SER A 344 0.44 20.09 6.00
CA SER A 344 -0.32 18.85 5.76
C SER A 344 0.43 17.89 4.83
N LYS A 345 1.16 18.43 3.84
CA LYS A 345 1.92 17.65 2.86
C LYS A 345 3.13 16.96 3.48
N ASN A 346 3.71 17.53 4.54
CA ASN A 346 4.95 17.01 5.12
C ASN A 346 4.75 15.64 5.79
N CYS A 347 3.56 15.35 6.34
CA CYS A 347 3.27 14.03 6.92
C CYS A 347 3.04 12.92 5.90
N HIS A 348 2.88 13.28 4.62
CA HIS A 348 2.81 12.36 3.50
C HIS A 348 4.13 12.32 2.70
N ASN A 349 5.12 13.13 3.09
CA ASN A 349 6.44 13.11 2.48
C ASN A 349 7.34 12.08 3.21
N PRO A 350 7.80 11.02 2.51
CA PRO A 350 8.64 9.99 3.11
C PRO A 350 9.91 10.52 3.77
N SER A 351 10.60 11.46 3.12
CA SER A 351 11.87 12.02 3.59
C SER A 351 11.71 12.86 4.84
N GLU A 352 10.66 13.69 4.91
CA GLU A 352 10.34 14.50 6.10
C GLU A 352 10.01 13.60 7.30
N VAL A 353 9.16 12.59 7.09
CA VAL A 353 8.74 11.66 8.14
C VAL A 353 9.93 10.88 8.68
N LEU A 354 10.75 10.28 7.80
CA LEU A 354 11.89 9.48 8.22
C LEU A 354 13.00 10.33 8.85
N SER A 355 13.25 11.54 8.34
CA SER A 355 14.25 12.46 8.89
C SER A 355 13.99 12.73 10.38
N VAL A 356 12.75 13.10 10.72
CA VAL A 356 12.34 13.35 12.11
C VAL A 356 12.61 12.14 13.02
N MET A 357 12.32 10.92 12.54
CA MET A 357 12.52 9.71 13.33
C MET A 357 14.00 9.30 13.44
N ILE A 358 14.78 9.47 12.37
CA ILE A 358 16.22 9.16 12.35
C ILE A 358 16.97 10.08 13.32
N GLU A 359 16.55 11.34 13.45
CA GLU A 359 17.15 12.34 14.34
C GLU A 359 16.68 12.24 15.81
N SER A 360 15.82 11.27 16.15
CA SER A 360 15.22 11.15 17.49
C SER A 360 15.62 9.87 18.21
N GLU A 361 15.82 9.93 19.52
CA GLU A 361 16.05 8.73 20.34
C GLU A 361 14.77 7.89 20.50
N PHE A 362 13.64 8.54 20.80
CA PHE A 362 12.33 7.94 21.02
C PHE A 362 11.24 8.50 20.08
N CYS A 363 10.37 7.66 19.55
CA CYS A 363 9.29 8.07 18.64
C CYS A 363 7.93 7.75 19.26
N LEU A 364 7.11 8.77 19.49
CA LEU A 364 5.83 8.61 20.19
C LEU A 364 4.75 8.09 19.24
N GLN A 365 4.26 6.89 19.54
CA GLN A 365 3.27 6.15 18.76
C GLN A 365 1.92 6.14 19.46
N ALA A 366 1.34 7.33 19.65
CA ALA A 366 -0.03 7.46 20.15
C ALA A 366 -1.06 6.86 19.17
N PRO A 367 -2.20 6.36 19.65
CA PRO A 367 -3.31 5.95 18.78
C PRO A 367 -3.87 7.12 17.93
N GLY A 368 -4.71 6.78 16.94
CA GLY A 368 -5.41 7.72 16.08
C GLY A 368 -6.83 7.23 15.79
N ASP A 369 -7.20 7.15 14.51
CA ASP A 369 -8.48 6.55 14.08
C ASP A 369 -8.61 5.08 14.51
N SER A 370 -7.48 4.40 14.68
CA SER A 370 -7.32 3.03 15.17
C SER A 370 -6.15 2.95 16.18
N PHE A 371 -5.83 1.77 16.72
CA PHE A 371 -4.82 1.65 17.78
C PHE A 371 -3.38 1.79 17.27
N THR A 372 -3.12 1.30 16.06
CA THR A 372 -1.81 1.30 15.42
C THR A 372 -1.81 2.19 14.18
N ARG A 373 -0.63 2.64 13.80
CA ARG A 373 -0.41 3.49 12.63
C ARG A 373 0.84 2.99 11.92
N ARG A 374 0.90 3.22 10.62
CA ARG A 374 2.11 3.05 9.80
C ARG A 374 3.37 3.63 10.44
N SER A 375 3.25 4.80 11.08
CA SER A 375 4.33 5.48 11.81
C SER A 375 5.04 4.60 12.86
N THR A 376 4.38 3.56 13.38
CA THR A 376 5.01 2.57 14.26
C THR A 376 6.10 1.80 13.55
N PHE A 377 5.86 1.37 12.32
CA PHE A 377 6.80 0.61 11.50
C PHE A 377 7.85 1.50 10.85
N ASP A 378 7.48 2.74 10.49
CA ASP A 378 8.47 3.75 10.07
C ASP A 378 9.48 4.04 11.22
N ALA A 379 9.06 3.99 12.49
CA ALA A 379 9.97 4.16 13.64
C ALA A 379 10.97 3.01 13.77
N PHE A 380 10.53 1.75 13.57
CA PHE A 380 11.45 0.61 13.49
C PHE A 380 12.43 0.78 12.34
N LEU A 381 11.94 1.15 11.16
CA LEU A 381 12.76 1.39 9.97
C LEU A 381 13.82 2.48 10.22
N ALA A 382 13.50 3.52 10.99
CA ALA A 382 14.40 4.62 11.33
C ALA A 382 15.33 4.33 12.53
N GLY A 383 15.26 3.15 13.16
CA GLY A 383 16.01 2.85 14.40
C GLY A 383 15.60 3.71 15.60
N CYS A 384 14.40 4.29 15.56
CA CYS A 384 13.84 5.13 16.61
C CYS A 384 13.04 4.27 17.60
N ILE A 385 13.32 4.35 18.90
CA ILE A 385 12.67 3.48 19.88
C ILE A 385 11.20 3.87 20.02
N PRO A 386 10.23 3.00 19.68
CA PRO A 386 8.82 3.35 19.77
C PRO A 386 8.37 3.49 21.23
N VAL A 387 7.61 4.55 21.49
CA VAL A 387 6.92 4.78 22.77
C VAL A 387 5.42 4.60 22.55
N PHE A 388 4.86 3.55 23.16
CA PHE A 388 3.45 3.21 23.03
C PHE A 388 2.63 3.75 24.21
N PHE A 389 1.39 4.16 23.90
CA PHE A 389 0.44 4.68 24.88
C PHE A 389 -0.74 3.74 25.16
N SER A 390 -0.88 2.70 24.34
CA SER A 390 -1.83 1.60 24.52
C SER A 390 -1.13 0.27 24.25
N PRO A 391 -1.39 -0.79 25.04
CA PRO A 391 -0.89 -2.13 24.72
C PRO A 391 -1.43 -2.63 23.38
N HIS A 392 -2.59 -2.11 22.96
CA HIS A 392 -3.19 -2.44 21.68
C HIS A 392 -2.45 -1.83 20.48
N THR A 393 -1.55 -0.87 20.65
CA THR A 393 -0.76 -0.34 19.53
C THR A 393 0.24 -1.37 18.99
N ALA A 394 0.68 -2.35 19.79
CA ALA A 394 1.67 -3.33 19.34
C ALA A 394 1.54 -4.71 19.99
N TYR A 395 1.51 -4.74 21.32
CA TYR A 395 1.70 -5.97 22.10
C TYR A 395 0.58 -6.98 21.90
N THR A 396 -0.66 -6.51 21.73
CA THR A 396 -1.80 -7.39 21.44
C THR A 396 -2.03 -7.56 19.94
N GLN A 397 -1.09 -7.22 19.05
CA GLN A 397 -1.34 -7.26 17.61
C GLN A 397 -0.30 -8.10 16.87
N TYR A 398 0.98 -7.75 17.01
CA TYR A 398 2.03 -8.25 16.12
C TYR A 398 2.86 -9.37 16.75
N ALA A 399 2.20 -10.35 17.37
CA ALA A 399 2.87 -11.44 18.10
C ALA A 399 3.83 -12.27 17.23
N TRP A 400 3.59 -12.35 15.91
CA TRP A 400 4.48 -13.03 14.96
C TRP A 400 5.76 -12.25 14.65
N TYR A 401 5.71 -10.93 14.82
CA TYR A 401 6.75 -10.02 14.35
C TYR A 401 7.54 -9.38 15.49
N LEU A 402 6.92 -9.23 16.66
CA LEU A 402 7.51 -8.54 17.81
C LEU A 402 7.86 -9.51 18.93
N PRO A 403 8.99 -9.30 19.63
CA PRO A 403 9.38 -10.11 20.78
C PRO A 403 8.33 -10.09 21.90
N GLN A 404 8.18 -11.22 22.60
CA GLN A 404 7.25 -11.32 23.73
C GLN A 404 7.56 -10.33 24.88
N ASN A 405 8.83 -9.99 25.09
CA ASN A 405 9.23 -9.02 26.11
C ASN A 405 9.32 -7.60 25.50
N PRO A 406 8.30 -6.73 25.69
CA PRO A 406 8.26 -5.40 25.08
C PRO A 406 9.38 -4.47 25.55
N LYS A 407 9.88 -4.65 26.79
CA LYS A 407 10.94 -3.81 27.37
C LYS A 407 12.26 -3.88 26.59
N THR A 408 12.41 -4.87 25.71
CA THR A 408 13.61 -5.04 24.88
C THR A 408 13.65 -4.13 23.66
N TYR A 409 12.51 -3.56 23.23
CA TYR A 409 12.43 -2.77 22.00
C TYR A 409 11.55 -1.53 22.09
N SER A 410 10.71 -1.38 23.12
CA SER A 410 9.79 -0.25 23.25
C SER A 410 9.70 0.29 24.67
N VAL A 411 9.19 1.50 24.78
CA VAL A 411 8.77 2.11 26.05
C VAL A 411 7.25 2.14 26.08
N TYR A 412 6.66 1.91 27.25
CA TYR A 412 5.22 2.05 27.46
C TYR A 412 4.95 3.17 28.48
N ILE A 413 4.08 4.11 28.10
CA ILE A 413 3.57 5.16 28.98
C ILE A 413 2.06 5.07 28.95
N ASP A 414 1.44 4.65 30.04
CA ASP A 414 -0.02 4.61 30.14
C ASP A 414 -0.62 6.01 29.88
N GLU A 415 -1.50 6.10 28.89
CA GLU A 415 -2.17 7.34 28.49
C GLU A 415 -2.99 7.96 29.63
N LYS A 416 -3.58 7.11 30.49
CA LYS A 416 -4.41 7.51 31.65
C LYS A 416 -3.57 7.74 32.91
N GLY A 417 -2.32 7.27 32.91
CA GLY A 417 -1.42 7.36 34.05
C GLY A 417 -0.67 8.69 34.17
N ASN A 418 -0.07 8.92 35.34
CA ASN A 418 0.71 10.14 35.63
C ASN A 418 1.93 10.34 34.71
N GLY A 419 2.42 9.30 34.05
CA GLY A 419 3.55 9.39 33.10
C GLY A 419 3.19 10.20 31.86
N SER A 420 1.94 10.15 31.41
CA SER A 420 1.47 10.88 30.22
C SER A 420 1.50 12.39 30.37
N GLN A 421 1.50 12.88 31.61
CA GLN A 421 1.59 14.31 31.95
C GLN A 421 3.04 14.84 31.96
N ARG A 422 4.04 13.95 31.90
CA ARG A 422 5.46 14.28 32.05
C ARG A 422 6.34 13.38 31.20
N ILE A 423 6.03 13.27 29.92
CA ILE A 423 6.62 12.30 28.99
C ILE A 423 8.14 12.44 28.95
N GLU A 424 8.64 13.65 28.77
CA GLU A 424 10.09 13.90 28.73
C GLU A 424 10.80 13.43 30.01
N LYS A 425 10.19 13.65 31.19
CA LYS A 425 10.74 13.21 32.47
C LYS A 425 10.77 11.69 32.56
N GLU A 426 9.77 10.98 32.03
CA GLU A 426 9.78 9.51 31.98
C GLU A 426 10.87 8.99 31.04
N LEU A 427 11.02 9.58 29.85
CA LEU A 427 12.04 9.18 28.89
C LEU A 427 13.48 9.42 29.41
N LEU A 428 13.70 10.52 30.15
CA LEU A 428 14.99 10.80 30.77
C LEU A 428 15.39 9.76 31.84
N LYS A 429 14.45 9.06 32.48
CA LYS A 429 14.78 7.96 33.42
C LYS A 429 15.35 6.74 32.72
N ILE A 430 15.00 6.56 31.44
CA ILE A 430 15.45 5.44 30.60
C ILE A 430 16.80 5.75 29.96
N HIS A 431 17.27 7.00 30.11
CA HIS A 431 18.54 7.52 29.60
C HIS A 431 19.77 7.00 30.36
N ARG A 432 19.81 5.68 30.61
CA ARG A 432 21.07 4.95 30.76
C ARG A 432 21.50 4.56 29.36
N GLU A 433 22.61 5.13 28.90
CA GLU A 433 23.16 4.94 27.55
C GLU A 433 23.18 3.46 27.11
N THR A 434 23.52 2.55 28.03
CA THR A 434 23.56 1.10 27.80
C THR A 434 22.19 0.47 27.52
N VAL A 435 21.13 0.93 28.18
CA VAL A 435 19.76 0.40 27.99
C VAL A 435 19.21 0.88 26.65
N MET A 436 19.35 2.17 26.35
CA MET A 436 18.88 2.74 25.10
C MET A 436 19.61 2.16 23.89
N LYS A 437 20.93 1.98 23.98
CA LYS A 437 21.70 1.36 22.90
C LYS A 437 21.22 -0.07 22.61
N ARG A 438 20.97 -0.88 23.64
CA ARG A 438 20.45 -2.24 23.48
C ARG A 438 19.04 -2.26 22.87
N MET A 439 18.15 -1.37 23.32
CA MET A 439 16.82 -1.26 22.74
C MET A 439 16.89 -0.87 21.25
N ARG A 440 17.74 0.09 20.91
CA ARG A 440 17.95 0.51 19.52
C ARG A 440 18.54 -0.58 18.65
N GLU A 441 19.55 -1.30 19.13
CA GLU A 441 20.10 -2.45 18.42
C GLU A 441 19.00 -3.47 18.15
N ARG A 442 18.16 -3.78 19.16
CA ARG A 442 17.01 -4.66 18.97
C ARG A 442 16.01 -4.13 17.93
N VAL A 443 15.70 -2.84 17.94
CA VAL A 443 14.82 -2.18 16.96
C VAL A 443 15.39 -2.31 15.53
N ILE A 444 16.68 -2.05 15.34
CA ILE A 444 17.37 -2.12 14.04
C ILE A 444 17.47 -3.57 13.53
N ASP A 445 17.71 -4.53 14.42
CA ASP A 445 17.79 -5.96 14.09
C ASP A 445 16.45 -6.53 13.58
N MET A 446 15.32 -5.88 13.92
CA MET A 446 13.98 -6.28 13.49
C MET A 446 13.56 -5.66 12.15
N ILE A 447 14.30 -4.70 11.61
CA ILE A 447 14.01 -4.08 10.30
C ILE A 447 13.73 -5.13 9.21
N PRO A 448 14.52 -6.20 9.03
CA PRO A 448 14.31 -7.16 7.94
C PRO A 448 12.93 -7.81 8.04
N THR A 449 12.58 -8.35 9.20
CA THR A 449 11.32 -9.08 9.44
C THR A 449 10.08 -8.18 9.48
N LEU A 450 10.26 -6.86 9.59
CA LEU A 450 9.17 -5.87 9.56
C LEU A 450 9.02 -5.19 8.19
N THR A 451 9.92 -5.49 7.25
CA THR A 451 9.97 -4.87 5.92
C THR A 451 9.48 -5.86 4.87
N TYR A 452 8.71 -5.39 3.90
CA TYR A 452 8.38 -6.18 2.72
C TYR A 452 9.50 -6.02 1.70
N ALA A 453 10.15 -7.11 1.29
CA ALA A 453 11.18 -7.00 0.26
C ALA A 453 10.58 -6.66 -1.11
N HIS A 454 11.43 -6.20 -2.02
CA HIS A 454 11.00 -5.95 -3.39
C HIS A 454 10.43 -7.25 -4.00
N PRO A 455 9.24 -7.25 -4.65
CA PRO A 455 8.58 -8.46 -5.14
C PRO A 455 9.46 -9.35 -6.02
N ASN A 456 10.27 -8.74 -6.89
CA ASN A 456 11.18 -9.46 -7.80
C ASN A 456 12.45 -10.01 -7.13
N ALA A 457 12.63 -9.84 -5.83
CA ALA A 457 13.81 -10.32 -5.12
C ALA A 457 13.63 -11.79 -4.68
N THR A 458 14.52 -12.67 -5.14
CA THR A 458 14.44 -14.12 -4.90
C THR A 458 15.52 -14.67 -3.97
N HIS A 459 16.64 -13.95 -3.81
CA HIS A 459 17.78 -14.36 -2.98
C HIS A 459 18.14 -13.29 -1.95
N LEU A 460 17.22 -13.06 -1.00
CA LEU A 460 17.36 -11.97 -0.04
C LEU A 460 18.50 -12.17 0.97
N GLY A 461 18.78 -13.40 1.40
CA GLY A 461 19.73 -13.66 2.48
C GLY A 461 19.21 -13.28 3.88
N PHE A 462 17.96 -12.84 3.98
CA PHE A 462 17.23 -12.56 5.21
C PHE A 462 15.75 -12.94 5.03
N LYS A 463 15.00 -12.98 6.14
CA LYS A 463 13.54 -13.18 6.13
C LYS A 463 12.83 -11.84 6.19
N ASP A 464 11.94 -11.60 5.25
CA ASP A 464 11.11 -10.40 5.18
C ASP A 464 9.75 -10.59 5.90
N ALA A 465 8.88 -9.59 5.84
CA ALA A 465 7.57 -9.65 6.50
C ALA A 465 6.63 -10.75 5.94
N VAL A 466 6.81 -11.15 4.68
CA VAL A 466 6.05 -12.23 4.02
C VAL A 466 6.59 -13.58 4.48
N ASP A 467 7.91 -13.74 4.56
CA ASP A 467 8.54 -14.96 5.09
C ASP A 467 8.05 -15.28 6.51
N VAL A 468 7.95 -14.26 7.38
CA VAL A 468 7.44 -14.40 8.75
C VAL A 468 5.98 -14.86 8.76
N ALA A 469 5.12 -14.24 7.93
CA ALA A 469 3.71 -14.62 7.83
C ALA A 469 3.52 -16.06 7.36
N LEU A 470 4.20 -16.45 6.27
CA LEU A 470 4.08 -17.79 5.71
C LEU A 470 4.54 -18.87 6.69
N LEU A 471 5.66 -18.63 7.38
CA LEU A 471 6.16 -19.55 8.41
C LEU A 471 5.21 -19.66 9.60
N ALA A 472 4.62 -18.54 10.03
CA ALA A 472 3.66 -18.56 11.13
C ALA A 472 2.39 -19.33 10.76
N LEU A 473 1.86 -19.12 9.54
CA LEU A 473 0.69 -19.83 9.03
C LEU A 473 0.94 -21.33 8.91
N SER A 474 2.07 -21.78 8.37
CA SER A 474 2.37 -23.21 8.22
C SER A 474 2.46 -23.94 9.56
N ASN A 475 2.86 -23.24 10.62
CA ASN A 475 2.96 -23.81 11.97
C ASN A 475 1.60 -23.91 12.68
N GLN A 476 0.57 -23.21 12.21
CA GLN A 476 -0.79 -23.27 12.79
C GLN A 476 -1.64 -24.41 12.24
N GLN A 477 -1.18 -25.09 11.19
CA GLN A 477 -1.91 -26.17 10.51
C GLN A 477 -1.66 -27.57 11.10
N ILE A 478 -0.90 -27.66 12.21
CA ILE A 478 -0.60 -28.92 12.92
C ILE A 478 -1.56 -29.11 14.08
#